data_AF-A0A818KDC8-F1
#
_entry.id   AF-A0A818KDC8-F1
#
_cell.length_a   1.000
_cell.length_b   1.000
_cell.length_c   1.000
_cell.angle_alpha   90.00
_cell.angle_beta   90.00
_cell.angle_gamma   90.00
#
_symmetry.space_group_name_H-M   'P 1'
#
loop_
_entity.id
_entity.type
_entity.pdbx_description
1 polymer ?
#
loop_
_entity_poly.entity_id
_entity_poly.type
_entity_poly.pdbx_seq_one_letter_code
_entity_poly.pdbx_strand_id
1 'polypeptide(L)'
;MYIQIFNTIFAFALPIFLNLLVIYASIRHIHMKAALRKSQHYVSASEKFHRSLVIQFFCFYTIWLGLWSPNIIVYQASLNTKRIVYIVGILNYLLIALDPLIIAALDFRFLACMEETFIACE
;
A
#
# COMPACT_ATOMS: atom_id res chain seq x y z
N MET A 1 -10.66 26.55 4.63
CA MET A 1 -10.79 26.15 3.22
C MET A 1 -9.44 25.90 2.53
N TYR A 2 -8.50 26.84 2.50
CA TYR A 2 -7.20 26.64 1.80
C TYR A 2 -6.36 25.49 2.37
N ILE A 3 -6.24 25.42 3.71
CA ILE A 3 -5.51 24.34 4.42
C ILE A 3 -6.15 22.97 4.21
N GLN A 4 -7.49 22.94 4.14
CA GLN A 4 -8.28 21.73 3.91
C GLN A 4 -8.02 21.16 2.51
N ILE A 5 -8.04 22.02 1.49
CA ILE A 5 -7.71 21.64 0.11
C ILE A 5 -6.26 21.17 0.01
N PHE A 6 -5.32 21.91 0.62
CA PHE A 6 -3.90 21.53 0.63
C PHE A 6 -3.67 20.15 1.26
N ASN A 7 -4.23 19.90 2.46
CA ASN A 7 -4.15 18.60 3.10
C ASN A 7 -4.80 17.49 2.27
N THR A 8 -5.91 17.76 1.59
CA THR A 8 -6.54 16.76 0.72
C THR A 8 -5.63 16.42 -0.47
N ILE A 9 -4.98 17.41 -1.08
CA ILE A 9 -4.10 17.17 -2.21
C ILE A 9 -2.85 16.40 -1.78
N PHE A 10 -2.15 16.87 -0.74
CA PHE A 10 -0.86 16.28 -0.34
C PHE A 10 -1.01 15.00 0.46
N ALA A 11 -2.00 14.92 1.35
CA ALA A 11 -2.24 13.71 2.10
C ALA A 11 -2.99 12.70 1.22
N PHE A 12 -4.04 13.05 0.48
CA PHE A 12 -4.85 12.05 -0.22
C PHE A 12 -4.48 11.87 -1.70
N ALA A 13 -4.56 12.93 -2.50
CA ALA A 13 -4.48 12.80 -3.96
C ALA A 13 -3.08 12.43 -4.46
N LEU A 14 -2.04 13.03 -3.88
CA LEU A 14 -0.65 12.84 -4.28
C LEU A 14 -0.17 11.39 -4.07
N PRO A 15 -0.34 10.76 -2.89
CA PRO A 15 0.07 9.37 -2.73
C PRO A 15 -0.77 8.42 -3.56
N ILE A 16 -2.07 8.66 -3.77
CA ILE A 16 -2.88 7.87 -4.71
C ILE A 16 -2.28 7.92 -6.13
N PHE A 17 -1.98 9.13 -6.61
CA PHE A 17 -1.46 9.32 -7.95
C PHE A 17 -0.08 8.68 -8.13
N LEU A 18 0.82 8.85 -7.15
CA LEU A 18 2.13 8.19 -7.15
C LEU A 18 2.00 6.67 -7.21
N ASN A 19 1.08 6.08 -6.45
CA ASN A 19 0.92 4.63 -6.43
C ASN A 19 0.32 4.08 -7.71
N LEU A 20 -0.65 4.78 -8.31
CA LEU A 20 -1.15 4.45 -9.64
C LEU A 20 -0.03 4.53 -10.69
N LEU A 21 0.84 5.55 -10.63
CA LEU A 21 2.00 5.67 -11.50
C LEU A 21 3.00 4.53 -11.32
N VAL A 22 3.30 4.13 -10.08
CA VAL A 22 4.19 3.01 -9.79
C VAL A 22 3.62 1.71 -10.34
N ILE A 23 2.35 1.41 -10.08
CA ILE A 23 1.67 0.22 -10.62
C ILE A 23 1.68 0.23 -12.15
N TYR A 24 1.37 1.37 -12.76
CA TYR A 24 1.40 1.54 -14.21
C TYR A 24 2.80 1.33 -14.78
N ALA A 25 3.84 1.91 -14.16
CA ALA A 25 5.22 1.74 -14.55
C ALA A 25 5.66 0.28 -14.43
N SER A 26 5.26 -0.42 -13.36
CA SER A 26 5.52 -1.85 -13.16
C SER A 26 4.85 -2.70 -14.24
N ILE A 27 3.58 -2.46 -14.55
CA ILE A 27 2.85 -3.18 -15.61
C ILE A 27 3.49 -2.90 -16.98
N ARG A 28 3.79 -1.63 -17.29
CA ARG A 28 4.43 -1.23 -18.55
C ARG A 28 5.80 -1.87 -18.71
N HIS A 29 6.58 -1.95 -17.63
CA HIS A 29 7.88 -2.61 -17.63
C HIS A 29 7.76 -4.13 -17.87
N ILE A 30 6.76 -4.79 -17.28
CA ILE A 30 6.45 -6.20 -17.58
C ILE A 30 6.05 -6.36 -19.06
N HIS A 31 5.19 -5.49 -19.59
CA HIS A 31 4.72 -5.58 -20.97
C HIS A 31 5.84 -5.34 -21.99
N MET A 32 6.74 -4.38 -21.71
CA MET A 32 7.94 -4.12 -22.52
C MET A 32 8.92 -5.31 -22.50
N LYS A 33 9.16 -5.90 -21.32
CA LYS A 33 10.01 -7.10 -21.20
C LYS A 33 9.37 -8.31 -21.86
N ALA A 34 8.07 -8.50 -21.74
CA ALA A 34 7.34 -9.58 -22.42
C ALA A 34 7.35 -9.44 -23.95
N ALA A 35 7.22 -8.21 -24.48
CA ALA A 35 7.29 -7.94 -25.91
C ALA A 35 8.68 -8.26 -26.51
N LEU A 36 9.76 -7.88 -25.82
CA LEU A 36 11.13 -8.21 -26.21
C LEU A 36 11.40 -9.73 -26.16
N ARG A 37 10.69 -10.45 -25.29
CA ARG A 37 10.94 -11.85 -24.94
C ARG A 37 10.03 -12.86 -25.64
N LYS A 38 9.05 -12.41 -26.44
CA LYS A 38 8.35 -13.27 -27.41
C LYS A 38 9.34 -13.92 -28.42
N SER A 39 10.58 -13.42 -28.47
CA SER A 39 11.72 -14.01 -29.19
C SER A 39 12.55 -15.05 -28.41
N GLN A 40 12.40 -15.17 -27.08
CA GLN A 40 13.20 -16.05 -26.21
C GLN A 40 12.31 -16.84 -25.22
N HIS A 41 12.11 -18.12 -25.49
CA HIS A 41 11.17 -19.06 -24.84
C HIS A 41 11.38 -19.38 -23.34
N TYR A 42 12.21 -18.66 -22.60
CA TYR A 42 12.50 -18.99 -21.21
C TYR A 42 11.86 -17.98 -20.26
N VAL A 43 10.87 -18.36 -19.46
CA VAL A 43 10.30 -17.49 -18.41
C VAL A 43 11.25 -17.49 -17.21
N SER A 44 11.87 -16.35 -16.90
CA SER A 44 12.82 -16.20 -15.77
C SER A 44 12.07 -16.10 -14.45
N ALA A 45 12.59 -16.77 -13.41
CA ALA A 45 12.10 -16.70 -12.03
C ALA A 45 11.99 -15.26 -11.48
N SER A 46 12.77 -14.31 -12.02
CA SER A 46 12.71 -12.89 -11.69
C SER A 46 11.34 -12.25 -12.02
N GLU A 47 10.65 -12.74 -13.05
CA GLU A 47 9.37 -12.20 -13.50
C GLU A 47 8.22 -12.64 -12.60
N LYS A 48 8.26 -13.88 -12.10
CA LYS A 48 7.34 -14.37 -11.06
C LYS A 48 7.47 -13.57 -9.76
N PHE A 49 8.71 -13.29 -9.35
CA PHE A 49 8.98 -12.49 -8.15
C PHE A 49 8.45 -11.05 -8.29
N HIS A 50 8.71 -10.40 -9.43
CA HIS A 50 8.23 -9.04 -9.66
C HIS A 50 6.70 -8.95 -9.75
N ARG A 51 6.03 -9.95 -10.35
CA ARG A 51 4.57 -10.02 -10.42
C ARG A 51 3.94 -10.23 -9.04
N SER A 52 4.56 -11.08 -8.20
CA SER A 52 4.15 -11.25 -6.80
C SER A 52 4.27 -9.94 -6.03
N LEU A 53 5.40 -9.24 -6.19
CA LEU A 53 5.65 -7.96 -5.54
C LEU A 53 4.60 -6.90 -5.92
N VAL A 54 4.23 -6.80 -7.21
CA VAL A 54 3.20 -5.86 -7.67
C VAL A 54 1.83 -6.16 -7.08
N ILE A 55 1.43 -7.44 -7.01
CA ILE A 55 0.14 -7.85 -6.42
C ILE A 55 0.13 -7.55 -4.92
N GLN A 56 1.23 -7.85 -4.24
CA GLN A 56 1.45 -7.53 -2.84
C GLN A 56 1.29 -6.03 -2.59
N PHE A 57 2.04 -5.18 -3.31
CA PHE A 57 1.91 -3.72 -3.22
C PHE A 57 0.49 -3.25 -3.51
N PHE A 58 -0.19 -3.82 -4.50
CA PHE A 58 -1.57 -3.47 -4.83
C PHE A 58 -2.55 -3.80 -3.70
N CYS A 59 -2.45 -4.99 -3.10
CA CYS A 59 -3.27 -5.39 -1.97
C CYS A 59 -3.02 -4.51 -0.74
N PHE A 60 -1.76 -4.27 -0.39
CA PHE A 60 -1.38 -3.35 0.69
C PHE A 60 -2.01 -1.97 0.48
N TYR A 61 -1.85 -1.42 -0.73
CA TYR A 61 -2.29 -0.07 -1.02
C TYR A 61 -3.82 0.07 -1.03
N THR A 62 -4.54 -0.97 -1.43
CA THR A 62 -6.00 -1.01 -1.40
C THR A 62 -6.53 -0.99 0.04
N ILE A 63 -5.93 -1.80 0.92
CA ILE A 63 -6.29 -1.85 2.35
C ILE A 63 -5.96 -0.52 3.03
N TRP A 64 -4.77 0.01 2.76
CA TRP A 64 -4.31 1.29 3.29
C TRP A 64 -5.25 2.44 2.87
N LEU A 65 -5.63 2.51 1.59
CA LEU A 65 -6.59 3.50 1.10
C LEU A 65 -7.96 3.36 1.78
N GLY A 66 -8.48 2.13 1.89
CA GLY A 66 -9.80 1.88 2.48
C GLY A 66 -9.88 2.26 3.95
N LEU A 67 -8.82 2.01 4.71
CA LEU A 67 -8.75 2.31 6.14
C LEU A 67 -8.44 3.79 6.41
N TRP A 68 -7.67 4.44 5.53
CA TRP A 68 -7.23 5.82 5.75
C TRP A 68 -8.15 6.89 5.13
N SER A 69 -8.75 6.60 3.97
CA SER A 69 -9.66 7.53 3.27
C SER A 69 -10.81 8.07 4.14
N PRO A 70 -11.48 7.25 4.99
CA PRO A 70 -12.53 7.75 5.88
C PRO A 70 -12.06 8.86 6.83
N ASN A 71 -10.79 8.83 7.26
CA ASN A 71 -10.22 9.82 8.16
C ASN A 71 -10.10 11.19 7.50
N ILE A 72 -9.53 11.24 6.30
CA ILE A 72 -9.45 12.48 5.55
C ILE A 72 -10.85 13.00 5.21
N ILE A 73 -11.77 12.13 4.75
CA ILE A 73 -13.12 12.57 4.40
C ILE A 73 -13.84 13.19 5.59
N VAL A 74 -13.80 12.56 6.77
CA VAL A 74 -14.48 13.08 7.97
C VAL A 74 -13.84 14.38 8.45
N TYR A 75 -12.52 14.50 8.39
CA TYR A 75 -11.79 15.72 8.76
C TYR A 75 -12.10 16.89 7.82
N GLN A 76 -12.24 16.62 6.52
CA GLN A 76 -12.48 17.64 5.50
C GLN A 76 -13.97 18.02 5.38
N ALA A 77 -14.87 17.04 5.48
CA ALA A 77 -16.32 17.26 5.42
C ALA A 77 -16.89 17.94 6.67
N SER A 78 -16.05 18.23 7.68
CA SER A 78 -16.45 18.88 8.93
C SER A 78 -17.64 18.17 9.60
N LEU A 79 -17.74 16.86 9.40
CA LEU A 79 -18.78 16.00 9.97
C LEU A 79 -18.45 15.79 11.45
N ASN A 80 -18.72 16.80 12.27
CA ASN A 80 -18.29 16.89 13.66
C ASN A 80 -19.17 16.08 14.62
N THR A 81 -19.66 14.94 14.16
CA THR A 81 -20.43 14.03 14.99
C THR A 81 -19.45 13.22 15.83
N LYS A 82 -19.49 13.39 17.16
CA LYS A 82 -18.57 12.74 18.12
C LYS A 82 -18.38 11.24 17.87
N ARG A 83 -19.46 10.53 17.49
CA ARG A 83 -19.45 9.10 17.17
C ARG A 83 -18.65 8.76 15.92
N ILE A 84 -18.77 9.56 14.87
CA ILE A 84 -18.07 9.34 13.58
C ILE A 84 -16.58 9.60 13.76
N VAL A 85 -16.21 10.71 14.41
CA VAL A 85 -14.82 11.05 14.70
C VAL A 85 -14.15 9.97 15.54
N TYR A 86 -14.84 9.41 16.53
CA TYR A 86 -14.32 8.32 17.36
C TYR A 86 -14.08 7.02 16.59
N ILE A 87 -15.07 6.57 15.79
CA ILE A 87 -14.96 5.35 14.97
C ILE A 87 -13.79 5.48 13.98
N VAL A 88 -13.70 6.61 13.31
CA VAL A 88 -12.66 6.90 12.33
C VAL A 88 -11.27 7.04 12.98
N GLY A 89 -11.20 7.59 14.20
CA GLY A 89 -9.98 7.59 14.99
C GLY A 89 -9.49 6.18 15.31
N ILE A 90 -10.38 5.29 15.75
CA ILE A 90 -10.03 3.88 16.01
C ILE A 90 -9.55 3.18 14.74
N LEU A 91 -10.25 3.35 13.62
CA LEU A 91 -9.83 2.81 12.32
C LEU A 91 -8.41 3.26 11.96
N ASN A 92 -8.07 4.53 12.21
CA ASN A 92 -6.74 5.05 11.95
C ASN A 92 -5.66 4.46 12.88
N TYR A 93 -5.96 4.28 14.17
CA TYR A 93 -5.03 3.63 15.09
C TYR A 93 -4.82 2.15 14.75
N LEU A 94 -5.88 1.45 14.37
CA LEU A 94 -5.79 0.06 13.90
C LEU A 94 -4.95 -0.04 12.63
N LEU A 95 -5.09 0.90 11.69
CA LEU A 95 -4.24 0.97 10.51
C LEU A 95 -2.76 1.07 10.89
N ILE A 96 -2.40 2.06 11.73
CA ILE A 96 -1.00 2.27 12.16
C ILE A 96 -0.45 1.02 12.87
N ALA A 97 -1.26 0.33 13.67
CA ALA A 97 -0.87 -0.90 14.35
C ALA A 97 -0.74 -2.10 13.39
N LEU A 98 -1.58 -2.16 12.35
CA LEU A 98 -1.59 -3.24 11.37
C LEU A 98 -0.54 -3.05 10.26
N ASP A 99 -0.09 -1.83 9.99
CA ASP A 99 0.93 -1.54 8.96
C ASP A 99 2.14 -2.51 9.02
N PRO A 100 2.84 -2.70 10.15
CA PRO A 100 3.95 -3.65 10.23
C PRO A 100 3.51 -5.11 10.06
N LEU A 101 2.30 -5.48 10.50
CA LEU A 101 1.75 -6.84 10.32
C LEU A 101 1.43 -7.12 8.85
N ILE A 102 0.86 -6.15 8.15
CA ILE A 102 0.53 -6.27 6.73
C ILE A 102 1.82 -6.35 5.91
N ILE A 103 2.84 -5.56 6.25
CA ILE A 103 4.18 -5.63 5.63
C ILE A 103 4.81 -7.00 5.87
N ALA A 104 4.74 -7.52 7.11
CA ALA A 104 5.26 -8.84 7.45
C ALA A 104 4.52 -9.97 6.72
N ALA A 105 3.20 -9.89 6.58
CA ALA A 105 2.42 -10.86 5.82
C ALA A 105 2.65 -10.78 4.30
N LEU A 106 3.02 -9.60 3.79
CA LEU A 106 3.32 -9.37 2.38
C LEU A 106 4.67 -9.96 1.97
N ASP A 107 5.70 -9.80 2.81
CA ASP A 107 7.06 -10.21 2.48
C ASP A 107 7.50 -11.40 3.33
N PHE A 108 7.49 -12.60 2.73
CA PHE A 108 8.01 -13.82 3.36
C PHE A 108 9.45 -13.67 3.87
N ARG A 109 10.26 -12.79 3.26
CA ARG A 109 11.63 -12.52 3.73
C ARG A 109 11.62 -11.68 4.99
N PHE A 110 10.66 -10.78 5.13
CA PHE A 110 10.46 -10.00 6.35
C PHE A 110 9.96 -10.90 7.47
N LEU A 111 9.05 -11.83 7.16
CA LEU A 111 8.56 -12.82 8.12
C LEU A 111 9.66 -13.76 8.61
N ALA A 112 10.52 -14.24 7.71
CA ALA A 112 11.70 -15.05 8.08
C ALA A 112 12.71 -14.26 8.93
N CYS A 113 12.96 -12.99 8.60
CA CYS A 113 13.83 -12.11 9.40
C CYS A 113 13.25 -11.85 10.80
N MET A 114 11.93 -11.66 10.88
CA MET A 114 11.20 -11.51 12.15
C MET A 114 11.29 -12.77 13.01
N GLU A 115 11.13 -13.96 12.43
CA GLU A 115 11.32 -15.23 13.14
C GLU A 115 12.76 -15.36 13.66
N GLU A 116 13.77 -15.05 12.84
CA GLU A 116 15.18 -15.06 13.28
C GLU A 116 15.46 -14.07 14.41
N THR A 117 14.87 -12.87 14.38
CA THR A 117 15.06 -11.87 15.46
C THR A 117 14.30 -12.24 16.74
N PHE A 118 13.14 -12.88 16.63
CA PHE A 118 12.43 -13.39 17.81
C PHE A 118 13.17 -14.55 18.47
N ILE A 119 13.75 -15.46 17.68
CA ILE A 119 14.56 -16.59 18.18
C ILE A 119 15.89 -16.09 18.78
N ALA A 120 16.48 -15.03 18.24
CA ALA A 120 17.73 -14.45 18.77
C ALA A 120 17.55 -13.63 20.06
N CYS A 121 16.33 -13.30 20.45
CA CYS A 121 15.99 -12.59 21.67
C CYS A 121 15.57 -13.52 22.83
N GLU A 122 15.45 -14.83 22.58
CA GLU A 122 15.20 -15.88 23.59
C GLU A 122 16.50 -16.52 24.06
#